data_AF-U5CG67-F1
#
_entry.id   AF-U5CG67-F1
#
_cell.length_a   1.000
_cell.length_b   1.000
_cell.length_c   1.000
_cell.angle_alpha   90.00
_cell.angle_beta   90.00
_cell.angle_gamma   90.00
#
_symmetry.space_group_name_H-M   'P 1'
#
loop_
_entity.id
_entity.type
_entity.pdbx_description
1 polymer ?
#
loop_
_entity_poly.entity_id
_entity_poly.type
_entity_poly.pdbx_seq_one_letter_code
_entity_poly.pdbx_strand_id
1 'polypeptide(L)'
;MLKKMCAYPGCTEIVDIGQRYCQKHQKMYEEKIKQNRKERDREYKKNRQDIEEQKFYKSREWELVRNAAIVRDKALCRLCLHEGKISFAEVVHHIIPIKERWDLRYDLSNLICLCDACHNRAHRLLEHDREKYFQLMEEIKKE
;
A
#
# COMPACT_ATOMS: atom_id res chain seq x y z
N MET A 1 -16.04 -24.05 -38.57
CA MET A 1 -16.05 -23.34 -37.27
C MET A 1 -17.47 -22.94 -36.94
N LEU A 2 -17.93 -23.20 -35.72
CA LEU A 2 -19.28 -22.84 -35.30
C LEU A 2 -19.38 -21.31 -35.14
N LYS A 3 -20.49 -20.74 -35.60
CA LYS A 3 -20.77 -19.30 -35.56
C LYS A 3 -21.97 -19.02 -34.68
N LYS A 4 -22.06 -17.80 -34.16
CA LYS A 4 -23.22 -17.30 -33.41
C LYS A 4 -23.45 -15.82 -33.69
N MET A 5 -24.63 -15.30 -33.35
CA MET A 5 -24.89 -13.86 -33.43
C MET A 5 -24.08 -13.07 -32.38
N CYS A 6 -23.72 -11.84 -32.73
CA CYS A 6 -23.19 -10.85 -31.80
C CYS A 6 -24.14 -10.66 -30.61
N ALA A 7 -23.59 -10.61 -29.39
CA ALA A 7 -24.42 -10.47 -28.18
C ALA A 7 -24.91 -9.03 -27.91
N TYR A 8 -24.61 -8.06 -28.78
CA TYR A 8 -25.06 -6.68 -28.62
C TYR A 8 -26.56 -6.57 -29.01
N PRO A 9 -27.42 -5.94 -28.20
CA PRO A 9 -28.85 -5.85 -28.47
C PRO A 9 -29.16 -5.30 -29.87
N GLY A 10 -29.92 -6.04 -30.67
CA GLY A 10 -30.31 -5.64 -32.02
C GLY A 10 -29.21 -5.76 -33.09
N CYS A 11 -28.03 -6.32 -32.77
CA CYS A 11 -26.99 -6.57 -33.76
C CYS A 11 -27.16 -7.96 -34.40
N THR A 12 -27.25 -8.01 -35.73
CA THR A 12 -27.42 -9.25 -36.50
C THR A 12 -26.12 -9.82 -37.08
N GLU A 13 -24.97 -9.20 -36.76
CA GLU A 13 -23.65 -9.65 -37.22
C GLU A 13 -23.28 -11.03 -36.67
N ILE A 14 -22.65 -11.86 -37.50
CA ILE A 14 -22.25 -13.23 -37.15
C ILE A 14 -20.78 -13.24 -36.72
N VAL A 15 -20.49 -13.84 -35.56
CA VAL A 15 -19.15 -13.98 -34.97
C VAL A 15 -18.81 -15.44 -34.67
N ASP A 16 -17.54 -15.73 -34.43
CA ASP A 16 -17.10 -17.07 -34.02
C ASP A 16 -17.60 -17.45 -32.61
N ILE A 17 -17.89 -18.74 -32.40
CA ILE A 17 -18.11 -19.27 -31.05
C ILE A 17 -16.81 -19.08 -30.26
N GLY A 18 -16.89 -18.20 -29.25
CA GLY A 18 -15.75 -17.72 -28.45
C GLY A 18 -15.68 -16.18 -28.40
N GLN A 19 -16.14 -15.50 -29.45
CA GLN A 19 -16.25 -14.04 -29.47
C GLN A 19 -17.59 -13.60 -28.88
N ARG A 20 -17.59 -12.54 -28.07
CA ARG A 20 -18.84 -12.00 -27.50
C ARG A 20 -19.52 -11.01 -28.44
N TYR A 21 -18.73 -10.16 -29.09
CA TYR A 21 -19.19 -9.06 -29.92
C TYR A 21 -18.49 -9.07 -31.28
N CYS A 22 -19.14 -8.50 -32.31
CA CYS A 22 -18.46 -8.18 -33.56
C CYS A 22 -17.42 -7.08 -33.34
N GLN A 23 -16.50 -6.88 -34.28
CA GLN A 23 -15.38 -5.94 -34.12
C GLN A 23 -15.82 -4.53 -33.70
N LYS A 24 -16.93 -4.02 -34.26
CA LYS A 24 -17.52 -2.73 -33.87
C LYS A 24 -17.91 -2.70 -32.39
N HIS A 25 -18.70 -3.66 -31.94
CA HIS A 25 -19.21 -3.70 -30.58
C HIS A 25 -18.13 -4.12 -29.56
N GLN A 26 -17.10 -4.84 -30.00
CA GLN A 26 -15.90 -5.12 -29.22
C GLN A 26 -15.15 -3.81 -28.90
N LYS A 27 -14.90 -2.96 -29.91
CA LYS A 27 -14.29 -1.64 -29.71
C LYS A 27 -15.13 -0.76 -28.78
N MET A 28 -16.45 -0.70 -28.99
CA MET A 28 -17.35 0.06 -28.11
C MET A 28 -17.28 -0.43 -26.65
N TYR A 29 -17.21 -1.75 -26.45
CA TYR A 29 -17.07 -2.33 -25.11
C TYR A 29 -15.74 -1.96 -24.47
N GLU A 30 -14.63 -2.06 -25.20
CA GLU A 30 -13.29 -1.67 -24.73
C GLU A 30 -13.21 -0.18 -24.38
N GLU A 31 -13.79 0.69 -25.21
CA GLU A 31 -13.90 2.13 -24.96
C GLU A 31 -14.70 2.41 -23.69
N LYS A 32 -15.85 1.73 -23.50
CA LYS A 32 -16.67 1.85 -22.29
C LYS A 32 -15.90 1.42 -21.04
N ILE A 33 -15.17 0.30 -21.09
CA ILE A 33 -14.33 -0.15 -19.98
C ILE A 33 -13.24 0.88 -19.65
N LYS A 34 -12.59 1.44 -20.67
CA LYS A 34 -11.58 2.48 -20.50
C LYS A 34 -12.17 3.74 -19.87
N GLN A 35 -13.37 4.15 -20.28
CA GLN A 35 -14.08 5.28 -19.69
C GLN A 35 -14.45 5.01 -18.23
N ASN A 36 -15.08 3.88 -17.92
CA ASN A 36 -15.44 3.50 -16.56
C ASN A 36 -14.22 3.48 -15.63
N ARG A 37 -13.08 2.97 -16.10
CA ARG A 37 -11.81 2.99 -15.35
C ARG A 37 -11.37 4.42 -15.06
N LYS A 38 -11.38 5.31 -16.06
CA LYS A 38 -11.03 6.73 -15.89
C LYS A 38 -11.94 7.44 -14.89
N GLU A 39 -13.24 7.17 -14.94
CA GLU A 39 -14.22 7.77 -14.01
C GLU A 39 -13.97 7.31 -12.58
N ARG A 40 -13.79 6.00 -12.36
CA ARG A 40 -13.43 5.44 -11.06
C ARG A 40 -12.11 6.01 -10.52
N ASP A 41 -11.10 6.13 -11.38
CA ASP A 41 -9.80 6.71 -11.00
C ASP A 41 -9.92 8.20 -10.62
N ARG A 42 -10.80 8.96 -11.29
CA ARG A 42 -11.12 10.35 -10.95
C ARG A 42 -11.85 10.46 -9.63
N GLU A 43 -12.87 9.63 -9.41
CA GLU A 43 -13.64 9.59 -8.17
C GLU A 43 -12.75 9.22 -6.98
N TYR A 44 -11.93 8.19 -7.13
CA TYR A 44 -10.94 7.79 -6.12
C TYR A 44 -9.98 8.93 -5.76
N LYS A 45 -9.50 9.69 -6.76
CA LYS A 45 -8.65 10.87 -6.51
C LYS A 45 -9.39 12.02 -5.83
N LYS A 46 -10.66 12.24 -6.19
CA LYS A 46 -11.50 13.32 -5.62
C LYS A 46 -11.79 13.09 -4.13
N ASN A 47 -12.06 11.85 -3.74
CA ASN A 47 -12.43 11.49 -2.37
C ASN A 47 -11.21 11.14 -1.50
N ARG A 48 -9.99 11.34 -2.01
CA ARG A 48 -8.76 11.00 -1.31
C ARG A 48 -8.48 12.01 -0.20
N GLN A 49 -8.32 11.53 1.04
CA GLN A 49 -8.05 12.36 2.21
C GLN A 49 -6.58 12.32 2.66
N ASP A 50 -5.80 11.35 2.21
CA ASP A 50 -4.39 11.14 2.61
C ASP A 50 -3.38 11.89 1.73
N ILE A 51 -3.76 13.06 1.19
CA ILE A 51 -2.93 13.79 0.21
C ILE A 51 -1.59 14.21 0.83
N GLU A 52 -1.60 14.64 2.09
CA GLU A 52 -0.40 15.12 2.78
C GLU A 52 0.55 13.95 3.11
N GLU A 53 0.02 12.81 3.56
CA GLU A 53 0.79 11.58 3.77
C GLU A 53 1.44 11.10 2.47
N GLN A 54 0.71 11.15 1.36
CA GLN A 54 1.24 10.74 0.05
C GLN A 54 2.37 11.66 -0.43
N LYS A 55 2.30 12.97 -0.14
CA LYS A 55 3.41 13.90 -0.40
C LYS A 55 4.58 13.59 0.52
N PHE A 56 4.32 13.34 1.81
CA PHE A 56 5.35 12.97 2.78
C PHE A 56 6.13 11.74 2.35
N TYR A 57 5.48 10.63 2.00
CA TYR A 57 6.18 9.40 1.59
C TYR A 57 6.95 9.53 0.27
N LYS A 58 6.69 10.58 -0.51
CA LYS A 58 7.42 10.91 -1.76
C LYS A 58 8.47 12.02 -1.56
N SER A 59 8.55 12.59 -0.36
CA SER A 59 9.43 13.70 -0.06
C SER A 59 10.89 13.24 0.07
N ARG A 60 11.82 14.14 -0.25
CA ARG A 60 13.26 13.90 -0.08
C ARG A 60 13.62 13.77 1.40
N GLU A 61 12.96 14.55 2.25
CA GLU A 61 13.14 14.56 3.69
C GLU A 61 12.82 13.18 4.29
N TRP A 62 11.72 12.55 3.83
CA TRP A 62 11.39 11.18 4.21
C TRP A 62 12.46 10.19 3.77
N GLU A 63 12.91 10.27 2.51
CA GLU A 63 13.97 9.38 2.00
C GLU A 63 15.25 9.48 2.86
N LEU A 64 15.66 10.68 3.22
CA LEU A 64 16.84 10.92 4.05
C LEU A 64 16.70 10.30 5.45
N VAL A 65 15.62 10.58 6.17
CA VAL A 65 15.43 10.03 7.53
C VAL A 65 15.19 8.52 7.51
N ARG A 66 14.50 8.01 6.48
CA ARG A 66 14.30 6.57 6.26
C ARG A 66 15.64 5.86 6.10
N ASN A 67 16.54 6.41 5.28
CA ASN A 67 17.87 5.84 5.09
C ASN A 67 18.71 5.93 6.37
N ALA A 68 18.59 7.02 7.15
CA ALA A 68 19.22 7.11 8.47
C ALA A 68 18.73 6.02 9.44
N ALA A 69 17.43 5.73 9.45
CA ALA A 69 16.85 4.65 10.25
C ALA A 69 17.39 3.27 9.84
N ILE A 70 17.47 3.02 8.52
CA ILE A 70 18.04 1.76 7.97
C ILE A 70 19.50 1.59 8.37
N VAL A 71 20.32 2.64 8.28
CA VAL A 71 21.73 2.60 8.68
C VAL A 71 21.86 2.35 10.18
N ARG A 72 21.11 3.08 11.01
CA ARG A 72 21.09 2.91 12.48
C ARG A 72 20.74 1.46 12.85
N ASP A 73 19.72 0.91 12.22
CA ASP A 73 19.20 -0.43 12.51
C ASP A 73 19.98 -1.54 11.76
N LYS A 74 21.05 -1.19 11.04
CA LYS A 74 21.88 -2.10 10.24
C LYS A 74 21.06 -2.93 9.23
N ALA A 75 19.98 -2.34 8.69
CA ALA A 75 19.00 -2.98 7.83
C ALA A 75 18.35 -4.25 8.41
N LEU A 76 18.34 -4.41 9.74
CA LEU A 76 17.74 -5.54 10.43
C LEU A 76 16.38 -5.17 11.02
N CYS A 77 15.50 -6.16 11.10
CA CYS A 77 14.26 -6.07 11.85
C CYS A 77 14.59 -5.99 13.35
N ARG A 78 14.32 -4.85 13.96
CA ARG A 78 14.60 -4.59 15.38
C ARG A 78 13.77 -5.47 16.32
N LEU A 79 12.53 -5.77 15.94
CA LEU A 79 11.68 -6.72 16.68
C LEU A 79 12.24 -8.15 16.66
N CYS A 80 12.68 -8.63 15.49
CA CYS A 80 13.30 -9.95 15.42
C CYS A 80 14.59 -10.01 16.24
N LEU A 81 15.42 -8.96 16.16
CA LEU A 81 16.69 -8.90 16.88
C LEU A 81 16.49 -8.95 18.39
N HIS A 82 15.52 -8.19 18.91
CA HIS A 82 15.11 -8.21 20.32
C HIS A 82 14.67 -9.62 20.76
N GLU A 83 14.03 -10.39 19.87
CA GLU A 83 13.67 -11.80 20.12
C GLU A 83 14.82 -12.79 19.89
N GLY A 84 16.06 -12.31 19.69
CA GLY A 84 17.23 -13.16 19.41
C GLY A 84 17.25 -13.78 18.02
N LYS A 85 16.49 -13.23 17.06
CA LYS A 85 16.40 -13.71 15.67
C LYS A 85 17.00 -12.68 14.72
N ILE A 86 17.62 -13.13 13.64
CA ILE A 86 18.13 -12.25 12.58
C ILE A 86 17.18 -12.31 11.40
N SER A 87 16.61 -11.15 11.04
CA SER A 87 15.86 -10.93 9.81
C SER A 87 16.24 -9.57 9.26
N PHE A 88 16.29 -9.44 7.94
CA PHE A 88 16.34 -8.13 7.31
C PHE A 88 15.04 -7.36 7.54
N ALA A 89 15.09 -6.05 7.36
CA ALA A 89 13.92 -5.18 7.37
C ALA A 89 13.47 -4.86 5.94
N GLU A 90 12.17 -4.93 5.72
CA GLU A 90 11.50 -4.58 4.47
C GLU A 90 10.91 -3.16 4.53
N VAL A 91 10.59 -2.68 5.74
CA VAL A 91 9.90 -1.41 5.96
C VAL A 91 10.48 -0.63 7.15
N VAL A 92 10.40 0.70 7.07
CA VAL A 92 10.61 1.61 8.21
C VAL A 92 9.24 2.02 8.72
N HIS A 93 8.95 1.64 9.97
CA HIS A 93 7.67 1.85 10.62
C HIS A 93 7.72 3.08 11.53
N HIS A 94 6.66 3.89 11.51
CA HIS A 94 6.43 4.95 12.50
C HIS A 94 5.87 4.34 13.79
N ILE A 95 6.57 4.50 14.91
CA ILE A 95 6.17 3.97 16.22
C ILE A 95 4.87 4.64 16.70
N ILE A 96 4.84 5.97 16.67
CA ILE A 96 3.60 6.73 16.78
C ILE A 96 3.12 7.02 15.36
N PRO A 97 1.91 6.58 14.97
CA PRO A 97 1.41 6.78 13.62
C PRO A 97 1.48 8.23 13.16
N ILE A 98 1.87 8.43 11.90
CA ILE A 98 2.00 9.77 11.30
C ILE A 98 0.70 10.58 11.38
N LYS A 99 -0.46 9.91 11.33
CA LYS A 99 -1.78 10.53 11.46
C LYS A 99 -2.08 11.06 12.86
N GLU A 100 -1.41 10.52 13.88
CA GLU A 100 -1.58 10.93 15.28
C GLU A 100 -0.59 12.03 15.67
N ARG A 101 0.66 11.91 15.22
CA ARG A 101 1.74 12.87 15.53
C ARG A 101 2.52 13.26 14.28
N TRP A 102 1.91 14.14 13.48
CA TRP A 102 2.51 14.68 12.27
C TRP A 102 3.84 15.39 12.53
N ASP A 103 3.98 16.03 13.69
CA ASP A 103 5.21 16.70 14.13
C ASP A 103 6.40 15.73 14.29
N LEU A 104 6.14 14.45 14.56
CA LEU A 104 7.16 13.40 14.71
C LEU A 104 7.47 12.64 13.40
N ARG A 105 6.92 13.06 12.25
CA ARG A 105 7.03 12.31 10.98
C ARG A 105 8.47 12.11 10.47
N TYR A 106 9.38 13.02 10.85
CA TYR A 106 10.81 12.97 10.53
C TYR A 106 11.69 12.71 11.77
N ASP A 107 11.08 12.40 12.91
CA ASP A 107 11.85 12.09 14.13
C ASP A 107 12.40 10.67 14.03
N LEU A 108 13.74 10.55 14.02
CA LEU A 108 14.42 9.26 13.92
C LEU A 108 14.06 8.33 15.10
N SER A 109 13.82 8.88 16.29
CA SER A 109 13.41 8.11 17.48
C SER A 109 11.99 7.56 17.36
N ASN A 110 11.19 8.10 16.45
CA ASN A 110 9.86 7.62 16.10
C ASN A 110 9.86 6.61 14.94
N LEU A 111 11.03 6.20 14.45
CA LEU A 111 11.18 5.25 13.34
C LEU A 111 11.84 3.96 13.81
N ILE A 112 11.40 2.82 13.28
CA ILE A 112 11.98 1.50 13.54
C ILE A 112 11.94 0.61 12.30
N CYS A 113 13.05 -0.06 11.98
CA CYS A 113 13.13 -1.01 10.88
C CYS A 113 12.50 -2.35 11.26
N LEU A 114 11.55 -2.84 10.45
CA LEU A 114 10.81 -4.07 10.67
C LEU A 114 10.74 -4.93 9.41
N CYS A 115 10.66 -6.24 9.57
CA CYS A 115 10.22 -7.15 8.51
C CYS A 115 8.69 -7.09 8.34
N ASP A 116 8.16 -7.59 7.23
CA ASP A 116 6.73 -7.50 6.94
C ASP A 116 5.86 -8.22 8.00
N ALA A 117 6.34 -9.35 8.53
CA ALA A 117 5.65 -10.08 9.59
C ALA A 117 5.56 -9.27 10.90
N CYS A 118 6.68 -8.66 11.31
CA CYS A 118 6.75 -7.81 12.50
C CYS A 118 5.99 -6.50 12.32
N HIS A 119 6.01 -5.91 11.12
CA HIS A 119 5.23 -4.72 10.79
C HIS A 119 3.73 -4.96 10.95
N ASN A 120 3.22 -6.06 10.42
CA ASN A 120 1.80 -6.43 10.58
C ASN A 120 1.45 -6.75 12.03
N ARG A 121 2.35 -7.39 12.77
CA ARG A 121 2.18 -7.62 14.22
C ARG A 121 2.14 -6.32 15.00
N ALA A 122 3.00 -5.35 14.66
CA ALA A 122 3.05 -4.03 15.27
C ALA A 122 1.71 -3.28 15.10
N HIS A 123 1.16 -3.24 13.87
CA HIS A 123 -0.16 -2.65 13.62
C HIS A 123 -1.27 -3.33 14.42
N ARG A 124 -1.34 -4.67 14.40
CA ARG A 124 -2.35 -5.42 15.18
C ARG A 124 -2.23 -5.16 16.67
N LEU A 125 -1.02 -5.10 17.20
CA LEU A 125 -0.79 -4.85 18.62
C LEU A 125 -1.19 -3.42 18.98
N LEU A 126 -0.85 -2.43 18.14
CA LEU A 126 -1.26 -1.04 18.35
C LEU A 126 -2.79 -0.87 18.37
N GLU A 127 -3.50 -1.62 17.53
CA GLU A 127 -4.97 -1.60 17.46
C GLU A 127 -5.64 -2.24 18.68
N HIS A 128 -5.13 -3.38 19.15
CA HIS A 128 -5.78 -4.18 20.19
C HIS A 128 -5.25 -3.93 21.61
N ASP A 129 -3.98 -3.56 21.77
CA ASP A 129 -3.31 -3.39 23.06
C ASP A 129 -2.20 -2.33 22.95
N ARG A 130 -2.64 -1.07 22.89
CA ARG A 130 -1.79 0.10 22.68
C ARG A 130 -0.74 0.27 23.78
N GLU A 131 -1.07 -0.06 25.02
CA GLU A 131 -0.14 0.03 26.13
C GLU A 131 1.03 -0.96 25.96
N LYS A 132 0.70 -2.23 25.68
CA LYS A 132 1.71 -3.25 25.42
C LYS A 132 2.53 -2.95 24.18
N TYR A 133 1.92 -2.35 23.15
CA TYR A 133 2.64 -1.88 21.97
C TYR A 133 3.74 -0.87 22.35
N PHE A 134 3.40 0.18 23.09
CA PHE A 134 4.37 1.21 23.45
C PHE A 134 5.43 0.72 24.43
N GLN A 135 5.07 -0.15 25.38
CA GLN A 135 6.03 -0.82 26.26
C GLN A 135 7.08 -1.59 25.44
N LEU A 136 6.63 -2.43 24.51
CA LEU A 136 7.51 -3.19 23.61
C LEU A 136 8.41 -2.27 22.77
N MET A 137 7.87 -1.20 22.20
CA MET A 137 8.66 -0.27 21.37
C MET A 137 9.71 0.49 22.20
N GLU A 138 9.41 0.83 23.46
CA GLU A 138 10.38 1.44 24.38
C GLU A 138 11.46 0.46 24.85
N GLU A 139 11.14 -0.82 25.01
CA GLU A 139 12.14 -1.85 25.31
C GLU A 139 13.17 -1.99 24.18
N ILE A 140 12.70 -2.08 22.94
CA ILE A 140 13.56 -2.26 21.76
C ILE A 140 14.48 -1.06 21.51
N LYS A 141 14.06 0.14 21.90
CA LYS A 141 14.87 1.38 21.77
C LYS A 141 16.07 1.42 22.71
N LYS A 142 16.08 0.64 23.79
CA LYS A 142 17.16 0.64 24.80
C LYS A 142 18.36 -0.22 24.39
N GLU A 143 18.24 -0.98 23.31
CA GLU A 143 19.24 -1.93 22.80
C GLU A 143 20.11 -1.36 21.67
#